data_AF-A0A438JJY4-F1
#
_entry.id   AF-A0A438JJY4-F1
#
_cell.length_a   1.000
_cell.length_b   1.000
_cell.length_c   1.000
_cell.angle_alpha   90.00
_cell.angle_beta   90.00
_cell.angle_gamma   90.00
#
_symmetry.space_group_name_H-M   'P 1'
#
loop_
_entity.id
_entity.type
_entity.pdbx_description
1 polymer ?
#
loop_
_entity_poly.entity_id
_entity_poly.type
_entity_poly.pdbx_seq_one_letter_code
_entity_poly.pdbx_strand_id
1 'polypeptide(L)'
;MECLGNRERATELLQARVHTWKHTMNFVNSMALKCAIQLGIPDVIRSHGQPMALSQLITALSLEPTKAPRLYRLMRVLVHSGFFAQQKLLHHSEEEEGYSLTFASQFLLKDKFFSGVPFLLLQLDPILTAPWHFLGDWFQNEDPTPFHTARLTSLVDVEVGIGIMPKAIAKAFPQLKCIVFDQPHVVSNLEWIIHDWSDEECVKILKKCKGVIPNKGGKVIIIDMVVESNKCDNKAVETPLFIDMPRMVVVAGKERNEKEWEKLFLAAGFTHYKITPALGLRSLIEVYPG
;
A
#
# COMPACT_ATOMS: atom_id res chain seq x y z
N MET A 1 -17.63 -46.27 13.50
CA MET A 1 -16.40 -45.58 13.04
C MET A 1 -16.57 -44.92 11.65
N GLU A 2 -17.22 -45.56 10.67
CA GLU A 2 -17.49 -44.93 9.35
C GLU A 2 -18.28 -43.61 9.38
N CYS A 3 -19.31 -43.49 10.24
CA CYS A 3 -20.07 -42.24 10.35
C CYS A 3 -19.27 -41.06 10.92
N LEU A 4 -18.25 -41.32 11.75
CA LEU A 4 -17.36 -40.28 12.29
C LEU A 4 -16.35 -39.83 11.22
N GLY A 5 -15.75 -40.77 10.48
CA GLY A 5 -14.85 -40.45 9.37
C GLY A 5 -15.54 -39.71 8.21
N ASN A 6 -16.83 -39.98 7.96
CA ASN A 6 -17.61 -39.25 6.96
C ASN A 6 -17.95 -37.81 7.42
N ARG A 7 -18.16 -37.60 8.72
CA ARG A 7 -18.44 -36.27 9.30
C ARG A 7 -17.20 -35.38 9.35
N GLU A 8 -16.04 -35.97 9.65
CA GLU A 8 -14.74 -35.29 9.64
C GLU A 8 -14.37 -34.85 8.22
N ARG A 9 -14.46 -35.75 7.23
CA ARG A 9 -14.27 -35.43 5.81
C ARG A 9 -15.23 -34.38 5.28
N ALA A 10 -16.50 -34.41 5.69
CA ALA A 10 -17.47 -33.37 5.32
C ALA A 10 -17.11 -31.99 5.91
N THR A 11 -16.54 -31.98 7.12
CA THR A 11 -16.08 -30.75 7.79
C THR A 11 -14.85 -30.17 7.08
N GLU A 12 -13.88 -31.01 6.73
CA GLU A 12 -12.70 -30.62 5.97
C GLU A 12 -13.06 -30.06 4.59
N LEU A 13 -13.98 -30.71 3.87
CA LEU A 13 -14.49 -30.22 2.58
C LEU A 13 -15.20 -28.87 2.70
N LEU A 14 -15.97 -28.66 3.77
CA LEU A 14 -16.60 -27.37 4.03
C LEU A 14 -15.55 -26.29 4.31
N GLN A 15 -14.55 -26.58 5.14
CA GLN A 15 -13.46 -25.65 5.44
C GLN A 15 -12.67 -25.28 4.19
N ALA A 16 -12.33 -26.26 3.34
CA ALA A 16 -11.66 -26.03 2.06
C ALA A 16 -12.51 -25.11 1.14
N ARG A 17 -13.82 -25.36 1.01
CA ARG A 17 -14.72 -24.51 0.20
C ARG A 17 -14.79 -23.08 0.73
N VAL A 18 -14.93 -22.92 2.05
CA VAL A 18 -14.96 -21.60 2.69
C VAL A 18 -13.64 -20.87 2.47
N HIS A 19 -12.50 -21.56 2.60
CA HIS A 19 -11.19 -20.99 2.34
C HIS A 19 -11.05 -20.53 0.89
N THR A 20 -11.36 -21.39 -0.09
CA THR A 20 -11.33 -21.05 -1.52
C THR A 20 -12.22 -19.86 -1.85
N TRP A 21 -13.46 -19.83 -1.34
CA TRP A 21 -14.37 -18.71 -1.58
C TRP A 21 -13.91 -17.40 -0.95
N LYS A 22 -13.31 -17.45 0.25
CA LYS A 22 -12.72 -16.26 0.88
C LYS A 22 -11.63 -15.65 0.00
N HIS A 23 -10.71 -16.47 -0.52
CA HIS A 23 -9.66 -15.98 -1.42
C HIS A 23 -10.23 -15.48 -2.75
N THR A 24 -11.17 -16.21 -3.34
CA THR A 24 -11.82 -15.83 -4.61
C THR A 24 -12.53 -14.47 -4.50
N MET A 25 -13.19 -14.21 -3.37
CA MET A 25 -13.99 -13.00 -3.17
C MET A 25 -13.22 -11.88 -2.48
N ASN A 26 -11.94 -12.06 -2.16
CA ASN A 26 -11.18 -11.07 -1.37
C ASN A 26 -11.06 -9.71 -2.08
N PHE A 27 -11.08 -9.69 -3.42
CA PHE A 27 -11.08 -8.45 -4.22
C PHE A 27 -12.24 -7.52 -3.88
N VAL A 28 -13.38 -8.06 -3.38
CA VAL A 28 -14.54 -7.27 -2.98
C VAL A 28 -14.17 -6.28 -1.86
N ASN A 29 -13.28 -6.66 -0.94
CA ASN A 29 -12.83 -5.77 0.13
C ASN A 29 -12.08 -4.56 -0.45
N SER A 30 -11.14 -4.79 -1.37
CA SER A 30 -10.37 -3.75 -2.03
C SER A 30 -11.27 -2.81 -2.85
N MET A 31 -12.20 -3.37 -3.62
CA MET A 31 -13.12 -2.56 -4.45
C MET A 31 -14.14 -1.79 -3.61
N ALA A 32 -14.61 -2.36 -2.50
CA ALA A 32 -15.47 -1.65 -1.57
C ALA A 32 -14.76 -0.45 -0.95
N LEU A 33 -13.50 -0.63 -0.58
CA LEU A 33 -12.65 0.42 -0.02
C LEU A 33 -12.36 1.53 -1.03
N LYS A 34 -12.00 1.16 -2.27
CA LYS A 34 -11.85 2.10 -3.39
C LYS A 34 -13.11 2.94 -3.57
N CYS A 35 -14.28 2.30 -3.57
CA CYS A 35 -15.56 2.97 -3.71
C CYS A 35 -15.82 3.97 -2.56
N ALA A 36 -15.55 3.58 -1.31
CA ALA A 36 -15.73 4.46 -0.15
C ALA A 36 -14.87 5.74 -0.23
N ILE A 37 -13.63 5.60 -0.69
CA ILE A 37 -12.70 6.72 -0.90
C ILE A 37 -13.19 7.61 -2.05
N GLN A 38 -13.56 7.02 -3.18
CA GLN A 38 -14.05 7.77 -4.35
C GLN A 38 -15.32 8.57 -4.05
N LEU A 39 -16.23 7.99 -3.26
CA LEU A 39 -17.43 8.68 -2.80
C LEU A 39 -17.13 9.73 -1.72
N GLY A 40 -15.98 9.68 -1.04
CA GLY A 40 -15.64 10.60 0.05
C GLY A 40 -16.34 10.26 1.36
N ILE A 41 -16.74 9.00 1.57
CA ILE A 41 -17.43 8.53 2.79
C ILE A 41 -16.65 8.90 4.07
N PRO A 42 -15.32 8.64 4.18
CA PRO A 42 -14.57 8.98 5.37
C PRO A 42 -14.62 10.48 5.71
N ASP A 43 -14.47 11.33 4.68
CA ASP A 43 -14.45 12.79 4.86
C ASP A 43 -15.82 13.31 5.31
N VAL A 44 -16.91 12.81 4.71
CA VAL A 44 -18.29 13.20 5.07
C VAL A 44 -18.63 12.81 6.51
N ILE A 45 -18.28 11.59 6.94
CA ILE A 45 -18.49 11.16 8.33
C ILE A 45 -17.65 12.01 9.29
N ARG A 46 -16.39 12.32 8.95
CA ARG A 46 -15.55 13.22 9.76
C ARG A 46 -16.19 14.59 9.91
N SER A 47 -16.59 15.21 8.79
CA SER A 47 -17.13 16.57 8.77
C SER A 47 -18.43 16.70 9.57
N HIS A 48 -19.18 15.61 9.72
CA HIS A 48 -20.37 15.57 10.57
C HIS A 48 -20.06 15.50 12.07
N GLY A 49 -18.92 14.90 12.45
CA GLY A 49 -18.39 14.91 13.81
C GLY A 49 -19.10 14.01 14.83
N GLN A 50 -20.10 13.22 14.41
CA GLN A 50 -20.88 12.28 15.22
C GLN A 50 -21.20 11.02 14.39
N PRO A 51 -21.65 9.90 14.99
CA PRO A 51 -22.10 8.75 14.22
C PRO A 51 -23.20 9.15 13.22
N MET A 52 -23.01 8.82 11.95
CA MET A 52 -23.87 9.28 10.85
C MET A 52 -24.83 8.18 10.39
N ALA A 53 -26.14 8.44 10.41
CA ALA A 53 -27.14 7.53 9.88
C ALA A 53 -26.99 7.31 8.37
N LEU A 54 -27.49 6.17 7.85
CA LEU A 54 -27.45 5.88 6.41
C LEU A 54 -28.18 6.94 5.57
N SER A 55 -29.31 7.44 6.06
CA SER A 55 -30.12 8.49 5.43
C SER A 55 -29.34 9.81 5.28
N GLN A 56 -28.65 10.21 6.35
CA GLN A 56 -27.77 11.38 6.38
C GLN A 56 -26.58 11.20 5.46
N LEU A 57 -25.98 10.00 5.43
CA LEU A 57 -24.85 9.69 4.56
C LEU A 57 -25.23 9.79 3.08
N ILE A 58 -26.38 9.23 2.68
CA ILE A 58 -26.92 9.35 1.32
C ILE A 58 -27.09 10.83 0.92
N THR A 59 -27.65 11.62 1.83
CA THR A 59 -27.91 13.05 1.60
C THR A 59 -26.59 13.83 1.46
N ALA A 60 -25.65 13.63 2.38
CA ALA A 60 -24.38 14.34 2.40
C ALA A 60 -23.47 13.98 1.20
N LEU A 61 -23.59 12.75 0.68
CA LEU A 61 -22.89 12.31 -0.54
C LEU A 61 -23.64 12.69 -1.83
N SER A 62 -24.81 13.34 -1.73
CA SER A 62 -25.68 13.68 -2.86
C SER A 62 -26.03 12.46 -3.72
N LEU A 63 -26.32 11.32 -3.09
CA LEU A 63 -26.65 10.07 -3.76
C LEU A 63 -28.16 9.91 -3.96
N GLU A 64 -28.52 9.25 -5.06
CA GLU A 64 -29.90 8.84 -5.33
C GLU A 64 -30.46 7.98 -4.18
N PRO A 65 -31.59 8.35 -3.55
CA PRO A 65 -32.18 7.60 -2.43
C PRO A 65 -32.47 6.13 -2.74
N THR A 66 -32.78 5.82 -4.01
CA THR A 66 -33.00 4.44 -4.49
C THR A 66 -31.76 3.53 -4.38
N LYS A 67 -30.57 4.11 -4.18
CA LYS A 67 -29.31 3.39 -3.94
C LYS A 67 -29.06 3.09 -2.47
N ALA A 68 -29.87 3.59 -1.53
CA ALA A 68 -29.67 3.39 -0.09
C ALA A 68 -29.50 1.91 0.32
N PRO A 69 -30.31 0.93 -0.17
CA PRO A 69 -30.09 -0.49 0.16
C PRO A 69 -28.76 -1.03 -0.36
N ARG A 70 -28.23 -0.48 -1.46
CA ARG A 70 -26.94 -0.88 -2.04
C ARG A 70 -25.78 -0.27 -1.25
N LEU A 71 -25.88 1.00 -0.86
CA LEU A 71 -24.91 1.65 0.01
C LEU A 71 -24.84 0.96 1.38
N TYR A 72 -25.99 0.58 1.95
CA TYR A 72 -26.04 -0.21 3.18
C TYR A 72 -25.22 -1.51 3.08
N ARG A 73 -25.36 -2.25 1.98
CA ARG A 73 -24.59 -3.49 1.75
C ARG A 73 -23.09 -3.22 1.66
N LEU A 74 -22.70 -2.13 0.99
CA LEU A 74 -21.30 -1.69 0.91
C LEU A 74 -20.74 -1.34 2.30
N MET A 75 -21.48 -0.53 3.06
CA MET A 75 -21.10 -0.12 4.42
C MET A 75 -20.98 -1.32 5.35
N ARG A 76 -21.87 -2.31 5.24
CA ARG A 76 -21.78 -3.54 6.04
C ARG A 76 -20.48 -4.31 5.80
N VAL A 77 -20.00 -4.36 4.55
CA VAL A 77 -18.69 -4.96 4.23
C VAL A 77 -17.59 -4.14 4.89
N LEU A 78 -17.60 -2.81 4.72
CA LEU A 78 -16.56 -1.93 5.26
C LEU A 78 -16.53 -1.90 6.80
N VAL A 79 -17.67 -2.04 7.45
CA VAL A 79 -17.78 -2.20 8.91
C VAL A 79 -17.19 -3.55 9.33
N HIS A 80 -17.56 -4.63 8.65
CA HIS A 80 -17.00 -5.95 8.94
C HIS A 80 -15.48 -6.02 8.71
N SER A 81 -14.97 -5.30 7.71
CA SER A 81 -13.53 -5.15 7.45
C SER A 81 -12.82 -4.19 8.41
N GLY A 82 -13.53 -3.57 9.36
CA GLY A 82 -12.97 -2.72 10.40
C GLY A 82 -12.66 -1.27 9.99
N PHE A 83 -13.07 -0.83 8.80
CA PHE A 83 -12.90 0.57 8.36
C PHE A 83 -13.90 1.50 9.03
N PHE A 84 -15.10 1.04 9.37
CA PHE A 84 -16.09 1.83 10.08
C PHE A 84 -16.64 1.06 11.28
N ALA A 85 -17.16 1.77 12.26
CA ALA A 85 -17.87 1.19 13.39
C ALA A 85 -19.35 1.58 13.32
N GLN A 86 -20.22 0.67 13.75
CA GLN A 86 -21.66 0.90 13.86
C GLN A 86 -22.00 1.21 15.32
N GLN A 87 -22.76 2.27 15.57
CA GLN A 87 -23.10 2.74 16.90
C GLN A 87 -24.59 3.11 16.97
N LYS A 88 -25.26 2.82 18.10
CA LYS A 88 -26.65 3.20 18.30
C LYS A 88 -26.80 4.72 18.44
N LEU A 89 -27.77 5.32 17.75
CA LEU A 89 -28.07 6.73 17.85
C LEU A 89 -29.00 6.99 19.04
N LEU A 90 -28.56 7.81 20.00
CA LEU A 90 -29.27 8.02 21.28
C LEU A 90 -30.57 8.84 21.17
N HIS A 91 -30.88 9.43 20.01
CA HIS A 91 -31.91 10.46 19.88
C HIS A 91 -33.20 10.02 19.16
N HIS A 92 -33.30 8.79 18.64
CA HIS A 92 -34.50 8.32 17.94
C HIS A 92 -35.11 7.13 18.68
N SER A 93 -36.44 7.11 18.79
CA SER A 93 -37.24 6.06 19.42
C SER A 93 -37.20 4.72 18.68
N GLU A 94 -36.56 4.69 17.51
CA GLU A 94 -36.26 3.49 16.72
C GLU A 94 -34.77 3.19 16.80
N GLU A 95 -34.39 1.91 16.77
CA GLU A 95 -32.99 1.44 16.78
C GLU A 95 -32.25 1.82 15.48
N GLU A 96 -32.11 3.11 15.19
CA GLU A 96 -31.30 3.58 14.07
C GLU A 96 -29.82 3.57 14.47
N GLU A 97 -29.00 2.94 13.64
CA GLU A 97 -27.57 2.83 13.85
C GLU A 97 -26.83 3.79 12.91
N GLY A 98 -25.83 4.48 13.46
CA GLY A 98 -24.94 5.40 12.74
C GLY A 98 -23.55 4.83 12.53
N TYR A 99 -22.87 5.31 11.49
CA TYR A 99 -21.50 4.94 11.15
C TYR A 99 -20.50 5.93 11.72
N SER A 100 -19.41 5.43 12.29
CA SER A 100 -18.29 6.21 12.82
C SER A 100 -16.96 5.76 12.20
N LEU A 101 -15.98 6.67 12.18
CA LEU A 101 -14.63 6.35 11.75
C LEU A 101 -13.91 5.45 12.77
N THR A 102 -13.09 4.54 12.27
CA THR A 102 -12.07 3.82 13.04
C THR A 102 -10.69 4.40 12.72
N PHE A 103 -9.63 3.94 13.40
CA PHE A 103 -8.27 4.34 13.04
C PHE A 103 -7.91 4.00 11.58
N ALA A 104 -8.47 2.91 11.03
CA ALA A 104 -8.23 2.50 9.65
C ALA A 104 -8.85 3.49 8.64
N SER A 105 -10.10 3.92 8.81
CA SER A 105 -10.68 4.95 7.92
C SER A 105 -10.12 6.35 8.17
N GLN A 106 -9.63 6.66 9.38
CA GLN A 106 -8.92 7.91 9.63
C GLN A 106 -7.60 8.02 8.84
N PHE A 107 -6.97 6.90 8.48
CA PHE A 107 -5.79 6.88 7.60
C PHE A 107 -6.13 7.23 6.14
N LEU A 108 -7.43 7.21 5.78
CA LEU A 108 -7.94 7.47 4.44
C LEU A 108 -8.47 8.90 4.26
N LEU A 109 -8.27 9.76 5.25
CA LEU A 109 -8.71 11.14 5.22
C LEU A 109 -7.79 11.99 4.33
N LYS A 110 -8.36 12.91 3.55
CA LYS A 110 -7.61 13.70 2.55
C LYS A 110 -6.64 14.74 3.12
N ASP A 111 -6.88 15.19 4.34
CA ASP A 111 -6.11 16.24 5.04
C ASP A 111 -4.89 15.70 5.81
N LYS A 112 -4.71 14.37 5.88
CA LYS A 112 -3.58 13.78 6.57
C LYS A 112 -2.34 13.77 5.65
N PHE A 113 -1.24 14.29 6.21
CA PHE A 113 0.09 14.36 5.61
C PHE A 113 0.59 13.00 5.05
N PHE A 114 0.10 11.89 5.61
CA PHE A 114 0.42 10.51 5.22
C PHE A 114 -0.86 9.74 4.85
N SER A 115 -1.81 10.36 4.14
CA SER A 115 -3.02 9.66 3.71
C SER A 115 -2.65 8.45 2.84
N GLY A 116 -3.23 7.28 3.14
CA GLY A 116 -3.06 6.08 2.32
C GLY A 116 -3.80 6.13 0.98
N VAL A 117 -4.61 7.16 0.74
CA VAL A 117 -5.49 7.28 -0.42
C VAL A 117 -4.76 7.25 -1.77
N PRO A 118 -3.71 8.05 -2.02
CA PRO A 118 -3.04 8.06 -3.32
C PRO A 118 -2.48 6.68 -3.68
N PHE A 119 -1.76 6.05 -2.74
CA PHE A 119 -1.21 4.70 -2.93
C PHE A 119 -2.32 3.67 -3.21
N LEU A 120 -3.41 3.70 -2.45
CA LEU A 120 -4.50 2.74 -2.59
C LEU A 120 -5.24 2.90 -3.93
N LEU A 121 -5.49 4.14 -4.36
CA LEU A 121 -6.14 4.41 -5.65
C LEU A 121 -5.25 4.01 -6.82
N LEU A 122 -3.94 4.27 -6.74
CA LEU A 122 -2.97 3.87 -7.76
C LEU A 122 -2.90 2.34 -7.88
N GLN A 123 -2.70 1.62 -6.78
CA GLN A 123 -2.62 0.16 -6.77
C GLN A 123 -3.88 -0.54 -7.29
N LEU A 124 -5.04 0.08 -7.10
CA LEU A 124 -6.32 -0.45 -7.58
C LEU A 124 -6.76 0.17 -8.92
N ASP A 125 -5.92 0.94 -9.58
CA ASP A 125 -6.22 1.46 -10.91
C ASP A 125 -6.21 0.32 -11.94
N PRO A 126 -7.15 0.29 -12.90
CA PRO A 126 -7.15 -0.71 -13.97
C PRO A 126 -5.80 -0.90 -14.64
N ILE A 127 -4.98 0.16 -14.79
CA ILE A 127 -3.67 0.06 -15.41
C ILE A 127 -2.71 -0.85 -14.64
N LEU A 128 -2.80 -0.87 -13.30
CA LEU A 128 -1.97 -1.72 -12.44
C LEU A 128 -2.62 -3.05 -12.11
N THR A 129 -3.96 -3.15 -12.17
CA THR A 129 -4.66 -4.41 -11.91
C THR A 129 -4.81 -5.31 -13.14
N ALA A 130 -4.82 -4.76 -14.35
CA ALA A 130 -4.97 -5.55 -15.58
C ALA A 130 -3.84 -6.58 -15.84
N PRO A 131 -2.55 -6.26 -15.61
CA PRO A 131 -1.45 -7.22 -15.79
C PRO A 131 -1.59 -8.52 -14.99
N TRP A 132 -2.29 -8.49 -13.86
CA TRP A 132 -2.52 -9.67 -13.01
C TRP A 132 -3.30 -10.77 -13.71
N HIS A 133 -4.07 -10.44 -14.75
CA HIS A 133 -4.80 -11.40 -15.56
C HIS A 133 -3.92 -12.18 -16.54
N PHE A 134 -2.67 -11.73 -16.75
CA PHE A 134 -1.72 -12.31 -17.70
C PHE A 134 -0.57 -13.07 -17.01
N LEU A 135 -0.62 -13.24 -15.69
CA LEU A 135 0.44 -13.93 -14.92
C LEU A 135 0.73 -15.33 -15.47
N GLY A 136 -0.31 -16.11 -15.81
CA GLY A 136 -0.14 -17.46 -16.35
C GLY A 136 0.54 -17.50 -17.72
N ASP A 137 0.25 -16.52 -18.58
CA ASP A 137 0.86 -16.39 -19.91
C ASP A 137 2.30 -15.87 -19.80
N TRP A 138 2.54 -14.93 -18.89
CA TRP A 138 3.86 -14.37 -18.62
C TRP A 138 4.87 -15.43 -18.18
N PHE A 139 4.50 -16.34 -17.27
CA PHE A 139 5.39 -17.44 -16.88
C PHE A 139 5.77 -18.39 -18.04
N GLN A 140 5.11 -18.28 -19.19
CA GLN A 140 5.36 -19.10 -20.38
C GLN A 140 6.04 -18.32 -21.51
N ASN A 141 6.42 -17.05 -21.28
CA ASN A 141 7.05 -16.20 -22.29
C ASN A 141 8.36 -15.57 -21.80
N GLU A 142 9.00 -14.78 -22.67
CA GLU A 142 10.29 -14.11 -22.39
C GLU A 142 10.14 -12.63 -21.98
N ASP A 143 8.90 -12.15 -21.80
CA ASP A 143 8.66 -10.76 -21.44
C ASP A 143 9.16 -10.49 -20.00
N PRO A 144 9.73 -9.29 -19.73
CA PRO A 144 10.36 -9.03 -18.45
C PRO A 144 9.36 -8.91 -17.28
N THR A 145 8.11 -8.52 -17.53
CA THR A 145 7.04 -8.46 -16.51
C THR A 145 5.67 -8.76 -17.13
N PRO A 146 4.66 -9.17 -16.33
CA PRO A 146 3.27 -9.30 -16.78
C PRO A 146 2.69 -8.03 -17.43
N PHE A 147 3.17 -6.85 -17.03
CA PHE A 147 2.78 -5.58 -17.65
C PHE A 147 3.14 -5.53 -19.15
N HIS A 148 4.30 -6.07 -19.53
CA HIS A 148 4.73 -6.20 -20.93
C HIS A 148 3.89 -7.24 -21.68
N THR A 149 3.61 -8.39 -21.05
CA THR A 149 2.71 -9.42 -21.60
C THR A 149 1.33 -8.87 -21.91
N ALA A 150 0.81 -7.98 -21.05
CA ALA A 150 -0.48 -7.30 -21.25
C ALA A 150 -0.47 -6.28 -22.40
N ARG A 151 0.69 -6.04 -23.05
CA ARG A 151 0.91 -5.04 -24.11
C ARG A 151 0.50 -3.62 -23.72
N LEU A 152 0.57 -3.31 -22.43
CA LEU A 152 0.42 -1.96 -21.94
C LEU A 152 1.76 -1.25 -22.20
N THR A 153 1.80 -0.37 -23.20
CA THR A 153 3.07 0.21 -23.71
C THR A 153 3.52 1.46 -22.98
N SER A 154 2.68 2.04 -22.10
CA SER A 154 3.02 3.23 -21.33
C SER A 154 2.15 3.35 -20.07
N LEU A 155 2.80 3.38 -18.91
CA LEU A 155 2.26 3.94 -17.67
C LEU A 155 2.87 5.33 -17.50
N VAL A 156 2.06 6.38 -17.61
CA VAL A 156 2.50 7.72 -17.20
C VAL A 156 2.15 7.84 -15.72
N ASP A 157 3.14 7.60 -14.87
CA ASP A 157 2.99 7.87 -13.45
C ASP A 157 2.94 9.38 -13.24
N VAL A 158 1.72 9.90 -13.10
CA VAL A 158 1.51 11.26 -12.58
C VAL A 158 1.53 11.14 -11.07
N GLU A 159 2.71 10.85 -10.52
CA GLU A 159 2.87 10.66 -9.09
C GLU A 159 2.57 12.00 -8.40
N VAL A 160 1.37 12.11 -7.81
CA VAL A 160 0.94 13.25 -7.00
C VAL A 160 1.63 13.16 -5.63
N GLY A 161 2.94 13.30 -5.64
CA GLY A 161 3.79 13.44 -4.46
C GLY A 161 4.22 14.89 -4.33
N ILE A 162 3.34 15.75 -3.81
CA ILE A 162 3.75 17.10 -3.39
C ILE A 162 4.99 16.91 -2.50
N GLY A 163 6.07 17.65 -2.75
CA GLY A 163 7.37 17.58 -2.06
C GLY A 163 7.33 17.99 -0.58
N ILE A 164 6.41 17.38 0.17
CA ILE A 164 6.09 17.61 1.56
C ILE A 164 7.04 16.77 2.43
N MET A 165 7.45 15.57 2.00
CA MET A 165 8.36 14.73 2.77
C MET A 165 9.82 15.22 2.77
N PRO A 166 10.42 15.65 1.65
CA PRO A 166 11.73 16.30 1.68
C PRO A 166 11.73 17.55 2.58
N LYS A 167 10.62 18.30 2.59
CA LYS A 167 10.43 19.46 3.48
C LYS A 167 10.28 19.05 4.95
N ALA A 168 9.60 17.94 5.25
CA ALA A 168 9.50 17.41 6.61
C ALA A 168 10.82 16.82 7.11
N ILE A 169 11.57 16.12 6.27
CA ILE A 169 12.90 15.60 6.59
C ILE A 169 13.88 16.76 6.81
N ALA A 170 13.87 17.78 5.94
CA ALA A 170 14.66 19.00 6.12
C ALA A 170 14.27 19.77 7.39
N LYS A 171 12.99 19.76 7.78
CA LYS A 171 12.49 20.37 9.02
C LYS A 171 12.84 19.56 10.27
N ALA A 172 12.78 18.23 10.19
CA ALA A 172 13.08 17.31 11.30
C ALA A 172 14.59 17.15 11.52
N PHE A 173 15.39 17.30 10.45
CA PHE A 173 16.85 17.16 10.49
C PHE A 173 17.52 18.36 9.78
N PRO A 174 17.54 19.56 10.39
CA PRO A 174 18.05 20.79 9.77
C PRO A 174 19.51 20.72 9.31
N GLN A 175 20.30 19.82 9.90
CA GLN A 175 21.70 19.56 9.57
C GLN A 175 21.89 18.68 8.31
N LEU A 176 20.81 18.11 7.75
CA LEU A 176 20.87 17.20 6.62
C LEU A 176 20.84 18.00 5.30
N LYS A 177 21.94 17.97 4.55
CA LYS A 177 22.00 18.51 3.17
C LYS A 177 21.43 17.47 2.21
N CYS A 178 20.12 17.49 1.96
CA CYS A 178 19.48 16.63 0.96
C CYS A 178 19.82 17.08 -0.46
N ILE A 179 20.44 16.19 -1.25
CA ILE A 179 20.53 16.33 -2.70
C ILE A 179 19.39 15.47 -3.26
N VAL A 180 18.34 16.12 -3.77
CA VAL A 180 17.29 15.46 -4.55
C VAL A 180 17.81 15.32 -5.97
N PHE A 181 17.87 14.09 -6.49
CA PHE A 181 18.21 13.86 -7.90
C PHE A 181 17.08 14.45 -8.74
N ASP A 182 17.42 15.44 -9.56
CA ASP A 182 16.53 16.05 -10.55
C ASP A 182 17.35 16.17 -11.84
N GLN A 183 16.93 15.50 -12.91
CA GLN A 183 17.35 15.89 -14.26
C GLN A 183 16.42 17.00 -14.73
N PRO A 184 16.85 17.96 -15.58
CA PRO A 184 16.17 19.26 -15.74
C PRO A 184 14.78 19.21 -16.41
N HIS A 185 14.20 18.03 -16.60
CA HIS A 185 12.93 17.79 -17.27
C HIS A 185 12.08 16.72 -16.56
N VAL A 186 12.50 16.16 -15.43
CA VAL A 186 11.80 15.04 -14.78
C VAL A 186 11.76 15.27 -13.27
N VAL A 187 10.61 15.81 -12.85
CA VAL A 187 10.03 15.89 -11.51
C VAL A 187 10.86 15.26 -10.39
N SER A 188 11.27 16.11 -9.45
CA SER A 188 11.84 15.81 -8.15
C SER A 188 11.08 14.75 -7.34
N ASN A 189 11.72 13.65 -6.93
CA ASN A 189 11.51 12.88 -5.67
C ASN A 189 12.45 11.65 -5.65
N LEU A 190 12.97 11.25 -4.47
CA LEU A 190 13.81 10.05 -4.27
C LEU A 190 13.21 9.17 -3.14
N GLU A 191 11.89 9.15 -3.06
CA GLU A 191 11.13 8.15 -2.30
C GLU A 191 10.64 7.13 -3.33
N TRP A 192 10.62 5.83 -3.00
CA TRP A 192 10.13 4.74 -3.87
C TRP A 192 11.02 4.33 -5.05
N ILE A 193 12.22 4.89 -5.20
CA ILE A 193 13.01 4.57 -6.41
C ILE A 193 13.61 3.17 -6.35
N ILE A 194 14.28 2.74 -5.28
CA ILE A 194 15.17 1.57 -5.36
C ILE A 194 14.42 0.22 -5.44
N HIS A 195 13.23 0.07 -4.85
CA HIS A 195 12.48 -1.19 -4.98
C HIS A 195 11.90 -1.46 -6.37
N ASP A 196 11.80 -0.45 -7.24
CA ASP A 196 11.23 -0.60 -8.59
C ASP A 196 12.25 -1.13 -9.62
N TRP A 197 13.53 -1.12 -9.25
CA TRP A 197 14.62 -1.52 -10.13
C TRP A 197 15.16 -2.91 -9.80
N SER A 198 15.70 -3.57 -10.83
CA SER A 198 16.49 -4.80 -10.66
C SER A 198 17.75 -4.52 -9.83
N ASP A 199 18.37 -5.57 -9.29
CA ASP A 199 19.58 -5.45 -8.48
C ASP A 199 20.72 -4.75 -9.25
N GLU A 200 20.84 -4.98 -10.57
CA GLU A 200 21.85 -4.36 -11.43
C GLU A 200 21.65 -2.85 -11.57
N GLU A 201 20.41 -2.41 -11.79
CA GLU A 201 20.06 -1.00 -11.91
C GLU A 201 20.19 -0.28 -10.56
N CYS A 202 19.79 -0.93 -9.46
CA CYS A 202 20.03 -0.44 -8.10
C CYS A 202 21.50 -0.16 -7.85
N VAL A 203 22.40 -1.08 -8.20
CA VAL A 203 23.85 -0.88 -8.05
C VAL A 203 24.35 0.30 -8.88
N LYS A 204 23.86 0.49 -10.11
CA LYS A 204 24.22 1.64 -10.96
C LYS A 204 23.78 2.97 -10.33
N ILE A 205 22.56 3.03 -9.80
CA ILE A 205 22.04 4.21 -9.11
C ILE A 205 22.87 4.51 -7.85
N LEU A 206 23.10 3.50 -7.02
CA LEU A 206 23.88 3.64 -5.78
C LEU A 206 25.32 4.08 -6.05
N LYS A 207 25.97 3.59 -7.11
CA LYS A 207 27.31 4.05 -7.53
C LYS A 207 27.32 5.52 -7.93
N LYS A 208 26.30 6.00 -8.64
CA LYS A 208 26.15 7.42 -8.97
C LYS A 208 25.95 8.27 -7.71
N CYS A 209 25.10 7.83 -6.80
CA CYS A 209 24.90 8.49 -5.50
C CYS A 209 26.20 8.57 -4.70
N LYS A 210 26.99 7.48 -4.67
CA LYS A 210 28.31 7.47 -4.02
C LYS A 210 29.25 8.54 -4.60
N GLY A 211 29.25 8.71 -5.92
CA GLY A 211 30.14 9.65 -6.60
C GLY A 211 29.85 11.14 -6.32
N VAL A 212 28.66 11.48 -5.83
CA VAL A 212 28.25 12.88 -5.56
C VAL A 212 28.24 13.26 -4.08
N ILE A 213 28.34 12.28 -3.17
CA ILE A 213 28.40 12.53 -1.72
C ILE A 213 29.84 12.70 -1.24
N PRO A 214 30.08 13.53 -0.20
CA PRO A 214 31.41 13.64 0.41
C PRO A 214 31.85 12.32 1.04
N ASN A 215 33.13 11.94 0.87
CA ASN A 215 33.68 10.73 1.53
C ASN A 215 33.59 10.82 3.06
N LYS A 216 33.89 11.99 3.63
CA LYS A 216 33.76 12.23 5.07
C LYS A 216 32.42 12.89 5.38
N GLY A 217 31.59 12.21 6.18
CA GLY A 217 30.30 12.72 6.65
C GLY A 217 29.16 12.69 5.62
N GLY A 218 29.42 12.25 4.38
CA GLY A 218 28.36 11.96 3.41
C GLY A 218 27.69 10.63 3.72
N LYS A 219 26.39 10.56 3.42
CA LYS A 219 25.59 9.33 3.50
C LYS A 219 24.48 9.37 2.46
N VAL A 220 24.07 8.20 1.99
CA VAL A 220 22.82 8.03 1.23
C VAL A 220 21.74 7.64 2.24
N ILE A 221 20.58 8.28 2.15
CA ILE A 221 19.39 7.90 2.90
C ILE A 221 18.42 7.24 1.93
N ILE A 222 17.98 6.05 2.27
CA ILE A 222 16.96 5.29 1.55
C ILE A 222 15.81 5.07 2.55
N ILE A 223 14.58 5.33 2.13
CA ILE A 223 13.38 5.01 2.91
C ILE A 223 12.62 3.95 2.14
N ASP A 224 12.72 2.71 2.60
CA ASP A 224 12.16 1.56 1.90
C ASP A 224 11.78 0.44 2.87
N MET A 225 10.99 -0.54 2.42
CA MET A 225 10.69 -1.71 3.24
C MET A 225 11.88 -2.66 3.28
N VAL A 226 12.04 -3.30 4.44
CA VAL A 226 13.04 -4.36 4.64
C VAL A 226 12.26 -5.58 5.07
N VAL A 227 12.14 -6.53 4.16
CA VAL A 227 11.40 -7.78 4.39
C VAL A 227 12.04 -8.53 5.57
N GLU A 228 11.21 -9.14 6.42
CA GLU A 228 11.63 -9.92 7.61
C GLU A 228 12.31 -9.11 8.74
N SER A 229 12.37 -7.78 8.66
CA SER A 229 13.00 -6.94 9.71
C SER A 229 12.20 -6.88 11.02
N ASN A 230 10.89 -7.15 10.98
CA ASN A 230 10.00 -7.07 12.15
C ASN A 230 9.61 -8.46 12.65
N LYS A 231 10.20 -8.88 13.78
CA LYS A 231 9.77 -10.06 14.57
C LYS A 231 8.43 -9.84 15.32
N CYS A 232 7.70 -8.76 15.02
CA CYS A 232 6.52 -8.37 15.77
C CYS A 232 5.27 -8.54 14.89
N ASP A 233 4.40 -9.45 15.33
CA ASP A 233 3.07 -9.78 14.80
C ASP A 233 2.99 -10.52 13.45
N ASN A 234 2.45 -11.75 13.48
CA ASN A 234 2.24 -12.61 12.30
C ASN A 234 1.41 -11.93 11.19
N LYS A 235 0.54 -10.96 11.52
CA LYS A 235 -0.26 -10.20 10.53
C LYS A 235 0.57 -9.17 9.75
N ALA A 236 1.65 -8.65 10.34
CA ALA A 236 2.55 -7.73 9.66
C ALA A 236 3.45 -8.45 8.64
N VAL A 237 3.57 -9.78 8.72
CA VAL A 237 4.40 -10.61 7.82
C VAL A 237 3.74 -10.78 6.43
N GLU A 238 2.41 -10.86 6.36
CA GLU A 238 1.70 -11.01 5.08
C GLU A 238 1.78 -9.74 4.21
N THR A 239 1.79 -8.56 4.83
CA THR A 239 1.72 -7.29 4.09
C THR A 239 2.93 -7.06 3.17
N PRO A 240 4.19 -7.27 3.61
CA PRO A 240 5.36 -7.23 2.73
C PRO A 240 5.26 -8.20 1.54
N LEU A 241 4.76 -9.42 1.76
CA LEU A 241 4.58 -10.40 0.67
C LEU A 241 3.59 -9.90 -0.39
N PHE A 242 2.49 -9.28 0.05
CA PHE A 242 1.52 -8.70 -0.87
C PHE A 242 2.02 -7.43 -1.56
N ILE A 243 2.95 -6.68 -0.96
CA ILE A 243 3.53 -5.48 -1.59
C ILE A 243 4.64 -5.85 -2.58
N ASP A 244 5.33 -6.97 -2.39
CA ASP A 244 6.32 -7.49 -3.35
C ASP A 244 5.70 -7.88 -4.69
N MET A 245 4.49 -8.46 -4.66
CA MET A 245 3.81 -8.91 -5.88
C MET A 245 3.57 -7.81 -6.92
N PRO A 246 3.01 -6.62 -6.59
CA PRO A 246 2.94 -5.48 -7.49
C PRO A 246 4.29 -5.05 -8.07
N ARG A 247 5.41 -5.25 -7.34
CA ARG A 247 6.75 -5.03 -7.89
C ARG A 247 6.92 -5.97 -9.06
N MET A 248 7.06 -7.28 -8.84
CA MET A 248 7.20 -8.28 -9.90
C MET A 248 6.23 -8.10 -11.10
N VAL A 249 4.96 -7.76 -10.84
CA VAL A 249 3.91 -7.63 -11.86
C VAL A 249 4.09 -6.40 -12.76
N VAL A 250 4.41 -5.25 -12.16
CA VAL A 250 4.40 -3.95 -12.85
C VAL A 250 5.81 -3.50 -13.23
N VAL A 251 6.77 -3.70 -12.34
CA VAL A 251 8.14 -3.21 -12.45
C VAL A 251 9.10 -4.37 -12.19
N ALA A 252 10.19 -4.54 -12.93
CA ALA A 252 11.10 -5.69 -12.72
C ALA A 252 11.93 -5.61 -11.41
N GLY A 253 11.37 -4.98 -10.37
CA GLY A 253 11.91 -4.80 -9.04
C GLY A 253 11.40 -5.84 -8.04
N LYS A 254 11.80 -5.67 -6.78
CA LYS A 254 11.51 -6.59 -5.67
C LYS A 254 11.68 -5.88 -4.33
N GLU A 255 10.92 -6.33 -3.33
CA GLU A 255 11.16 -5.98 -1.94
C GLU A 255 12.34 -6.80 -1.40
N ARG A 256 13.25 -6.16 -0.68
CA ARG A 256 14.54 -6.76 -0.30
C ARG A 256 14.63 -7.01 1.20
N ASN A 257 15.17 -8.15 1.59
CA ASN A 257 15.59 -8.38 2.97
C ASN A 257 16.95 -7.69 3.26
N GLU A 258 17.35 -7.64 4.53
CA GLU A 258 18.59 -6.97 4.94
C GLU A 258 19.84 -7.52 4.23
N LYS A 259 19.93 -8.83 4.00
CA LYS A 259 21.08 -9.45 3.33
C LYS A 259 21.17 -9.06 1.85
N GLU A 260 20.03 -8.89 1.19
CA GLU A 260 19.98 -8.43 -0.19
C GLU A 260 20.36 -6.96 -0.29
N TRP A 261 19.86 -6.13 0.62
CA TRP A 261 20.28 -4.74 0.75
C TRP A 261 21.79 -4.61 0.96
N GLU A 262 22.35 -5.39 1.89
CA GLU A 262 23.80 -5.44 2.14
C GLU A 262 24.59 -5.77 0.87
N LYS A 263 24.17 -6.78 0.11
CA LYS A 263 24.83 -7.14 -1.16
C LYS A 263 24.85 -5.97 -2.15
N LEU A 264 23.75 -5.22 -2.27
CA LEU A 264 23.70 -4.03 -3.14
C LEU A 264 24.67 -2.95 -2.68
N PHE A 265 24.71 -2.67 -1.38
CA PHE A 265 25.60 -1.66 -0.81
C PHE A 265 27.07 -2.02 -1.05
N LEU A 266 27.44 -3.27 -0.80
CA LEU A 266 28.79 -3.78 -1.05
C LEU A 266 29.15 -3.72 -2.54
N ALA A 267 28.24 -4.15 -3.44
CA ALA A 267 28.46 -4.10 -4.88
C ALA A 267 28.57 -2.66 -5.43
N ALA A 268 27.90 -1.70 -4.79
CA ALA A 268 28.04 -0.27 -5.06
C ALA A 268 29.26 0.38 -4.38
N GLY A 269 30.01 -0.39 -3.58
CA GLY A 269 31.25 0.01 -2.95
C GLY A 269 31.10 0.76 -1.63
N PHE A 270 29.91 0.77 -1.02
CA PHE A 270 29.72 1.29 0.34
C PHE A 270 30.32 0.33 1.37
N THR A 271 30.75 0.86 2.51
CA THR A 271 31.49 0.09 3.53
C THR A 271 30.70 -0.14 4.80
N HIS A 272 29.71 0.71 5.07
CA HIS A 272 28.88 0.61 6.26
C HIS A 272 27.44 1.00 5.93
N TYR A 273 26.49 0.42 6.66
CA TYR A 273 25.09 0.80 6.59
C TYR A 273 24.42 0.64 7.97
N LYS A 274 23.29 1.33 8.15
CA LYS A 274 22.43 1.21 9.33
C LYS A 274 20.98 1.19 8.89
N ILE A 275 20.24 0.16 9.31
CA ILE A 275 18.80 0.03 9.08
C ILE A 275 18.08 0.35 10.39
N THR A 276 17.14 1.29 10.34
CA THR A 276 16.30 1.67 11.48
C THR A 276 14.84 1.52 11.09
N PRO A 277 14.07 0.58 11.68
CA PRO A 277 12.63 0.50 11.46
C PRO A 277 11.97 1.84 11.81
N ALA A 278 11.27 2.44 10.85
CA ALA A 278 10.72 3.78 10.99
C ALA A 278 9.53 3.98 10.03
N LEU A 279 8.60 4.87 10.37
CA LEU A 279 7.47 5.24 9.48
C LEU A 279 6.52 4.06 9.16
N GLY A 280 6.25 3.20 10.15
CA GLY A 280 5.32 2.06 10.03
C GLY A 280 6.02 0.79 9.55
N LEU A 281 5.66 0.29 8.37
CA LEU A 281 6.24 -0.92 7.76
C LEU A 281 7.59 -0.68 7.07
N ARG A 282 8.05 0.57 7.02
CA ARG A 282 9.26 0.99 6.32
C ARG A 282 10.47 0.99 7.26
N SER A 283 11.63 1.19 6.66
CA SER A 283 12.90 1.38 7.34
C SER A 283 13.62 2.59 6.76
N LEU A 284 14.27 3.34 7.64
CA LEU A 284 15.29 4.31 7.27
C LEU A 284 16.62 3.57 7.15
N ILE A 285 17.17 3.52 5.95
CA ILE A 285 18.46 2.89 5.66
C ILE A 285 19.48 3.99 5.36
N GLU A 286 20.51 4.07 6.19
CA GLU A 286 21.64 4.99 6.03
C GLU A 286 22.84 4.22 5.48
N VAL A 287 23.42 4.66 4.36
CA VAL A 287 24.54 3.98 3.68
C VAL A 287 25.74 4.91 3.56
N TYR A 288 26.94 4.44 3.92
CA TYR A 288 28.13 5.26 4.12
C TYR A 288 29.27 4.89 3.15
N PRO A 289 29.87 5.88 2.45
CA PRO A 289 30.79 5.64 1.32
C PRO A 289 32.17 5.07 1.71
N GLY A 290 32.56 5.15 2.99
CA GLY A 290 33.88 4.77 3.50
C GLY A 290 34.87 5.94 3.54
#